data_AF-A0A4P0Y9F8-F1
#
_entry.id   AF-A0A4P0Y9F8-F1
#
_cell.length_a   1.000
_cell.length_b   1.000
_cell.length_c   1.000
_cell.angle_alpha   90.00
_cell.angle_beta   90.00
_cell.angle_gamma   90.00
#
_symmetry.space_group_name_H-M   'P 1'
#
loop_
_entity.id
_entity.type
_entity.pdbx_description
1 polymer ?
#
loop_
_entity_poly.entity_id
_entity_poly.type
_entity_poly.pdbx_seq_one_letter_code
_entity_poly.pdbx_strand_id
1 'polypeptide(L)'
;MRTFALLSVLVIFIESGLGTQYHLTLDEWHIFVWLELLVTAVFTLEYLLRIATWPNPLHYIFSFWGLIDLATILPLYVMWLWPEISLNYVFAWRAMRAIRALRILKLLRFMPSLNVFWRAIVSARHQLILFYSFIAIVMVIFGSLMYLIEGPEYGFTTLTPRSIGPS
;
A
#
# COMPACT_ATOMS: atom_id res chain seq x y z
N MET A 1 -21.60 -4.80 -8.82
CA MET A 1 -20.32 -4.21 -8.34
C MET A 1 -19.80 -4.85 -7.05
N ARG A 2 -20.57 -4.95 -5.95
CA ARG A 2 -20.11 -5.57 -4.69
C ARG A 2 -19.64 -7.03 -4.86
N THR A 3 -20.36 -7.82 -5.65
CA THR A 3 -20.01 -9.22 -5.97
C THR A 3 -18.72 -9.33 -6.79
N PHE A 4 -18.50 -8.43 -7.75
CA PHE A 4 -17.27 -8.38 -8.57
C PHE A 4 -16.04 -8.00 -7.76
N ALA A 5 -16.16 -7.07 -6.80
CA ALA A 5 -15.08 -6.73 -5.89
C ALA A 5 -14.70 -7.94 -5.01
N LEU A 6 -15.69 -8.65 -4.45
CA LEU A 6 -15.45 -9.87 -3.69
C LEU A 6 -14.79 -10.96 -4.54
N LEU A 7 -15.26 -11.18 -5.77
CA LEU A 7 -14.68 -12.15 -6.72
C LEU A 7 -13.25 -11.78 -7.09
N SER A 8 -12.98 -10.50 -7.38
CA SER A 8 -11.62 -10.04 -7.67
C SER A 8 -10.69 -10.28 -6.50
N VAL A 9 -11.14 -10.01 -5.26
CA VAL A 9 -10.29 -10.20 -4.09
C VAL A 9 -10.10 -11.69 -3.79
N LEU A 10 -11.11 -12.53 -3.98
CA LEU A 10 -10.96 -13.98 -3.90
C LEU A 10 -9.92 -14.51 -4.91
N VAL A 11 -10.03 -14.07 -6.17
CA VAL A 11 -9.06 -14.37 -7.23
C VAL A 11 -7.65 -13.92 -6.83
N ILE A 12 -7.52 -12.73 -6.23
CA ILE A 12 -6.22 -12.14 -5.84
C ILE A 12 -5.64 -12.81 -4.59
N PHE A 13 -6.48 -13.24 -3.64
CA PHE A 13 -6.04 -14.01 -2.49
C PHE A 13 -5.50 -15.37 -2.93
N ILE A 14 -6.17 -16.00 -3.89
CA ILE A 14 -5.70 -17.22 -4.54
C ILE A 14 -4.39 -16.92 -5.29
N GLU A 15 -4.31 -15.82 -6.04
CA GLU A 15 -3.10 -15.40 -6.77
C GLU A 15 -1.90 -15.10 -5.82
N SER A 16 -2.11 -14.40 -4.72
CA SER A 16 -1.05 -14.05 -3.76
C SER A 16 -0.61 -15.26 -2.94
N GLY A 17 -1.54 -16.16 -2.62
CA GLY A 17 -1.27 -17.41 -1.92
C GLY A 17 -0.53 -18.43 -2.79
N LEU A 18 -0.84 -18.53 -4.08
CA LEU A 18 -0.23 -19.50 -4.99
C LEU A 18 1.07 -18.99 -5.65
N GLY A 19 1.16 -17.69 -5.94
CA GLY A 19 2.29 -17.10 -6.67
C GLY A 19 3.61 -16.99 -5.88
N THR A 20 3.63 -17.34 -4.59
CA THR A 20 4.84 -17.31 -3.75
C THR A 20 5.46 -18.69 -3.51
N GLN A 21 4.75 -19.80 -3.75
CA GLN A 21 5.22 -21.15 -3.43
C GLN A 21 5.24 -22.17 -4.58
N TYR A 22 4.60 -21.89 -5.72
CA TYR A 22 4.54 -22.85 -6.83
C TYR A 22 5.33 -22.36 -8.05
N HIS A 23 6.31 -23.16 -8.50
CA HIS A 23 6.88 -23.04 -9.83
C HIS A 23 5.82 -23.51 -10.84
N LEU A 24 4.91 -22.62 -11.20
CA LEU A 24 3.87 -22.86 -12.20
C LEU A 24 4.50 -23.14 -13.57
N THR A 25 3.86 -24.02 -14.33
CA THR A 25 4.23 -24.31 -15.73
C THR A 25 3.98 -23.09 -16.63
N LEU A 26 4.68 -22.99 -17.78
CA LEU A 26 4.62 -21.81 -18.66
C LEU A 26 3.19 -21.43 -19.08
N ASP A 27 2.31 -22.42 -19.28
CA ASP A 27 0.91 -22.19 -19.68
C ASP A 27 0.06 -21.57 -18.57
N GLU A 28 0.30 -21.95 -17.30
CA GLU A 28 -0.42 -21.42 -16.15
C GLU A 28 -0.04 -19.95 -15.86
N TRP A 29 1.22 -19.58 -16.14
CA TRP A 29 1.70 -18.20 -16.03
C TRP A 29 0.98 -17.26 -17.02
N HIS A 30 0.72 -17.71 -18.25
CA HIS A 30 0.00 -16.91 -19.24
C HIS A 30 -1.45 -16.64 -18.81
N ILE A 31 -2.16 -17.66 -18.34
CA ILE A 31 -3.54 -17.52 -17.85
C ILE A 31 -3.59 -16.52 -16.68
N PHE A 32 -2.61 -16.59 -15.79
CA PHE A 32 -2.47 -15.69 -14.65
C PHE A 32 -2.31 -14.22 -15.07
N VAL A 33 -1.39 -13.95 -16.02
CA VAL A 33 -1.16 -12.58 -16.51
C VAL A 33 -2.40 -12.01 -17.19
N TRP A 34 -3.11 -12.81 -17.99
CA TRP A 34 -4.36 -12.37 -18.63
C TRP A 34 -5.47 -12.06 -17.61
N LEU A 35 -5.58 -12.85 -16.55
CA LEU A 35 -6.53 -12.61 -15.47
C LEU A 35 -6.20 -11.34 -14.71
N GLU A 36 -4.93 -11.11 -14.38
CA GLU A 36 -4.48 -9.88 -13.71
C GLU A 36 -4.77 -8.64 -14.58
N LEU A 37 -4.51 -8.73 -15.88
CA LEU A 37 -4.79 -7.66 -16.84
C LEU A 37 -6.30 -7.36 -16.91
N LEU A 38 -7.15 -8.39 -16.97
CA LEU A 38 -8.60 -8.24 -16.99
C LEU A 38 -9.13 -7.58 -15.71
N VAL A 39 -8.71 -8.05 -14.54
CA VAL A 39 -9.12 -7.47 -13.25
C VAL A 39 -8.69 -6.01 -13.14
N THR A 40 -7.45 -5.71 -13.54
CA THR A 40 -6.95 -4.33 -13.50
C THR A 40 -7.70 -3.44 -14.48
N ALA A 41 -8.00 -3.91 -15.69
CA ALA A 41 -8.79 -3.16 -16.66
C ALA A 41 -10.19 -2.81 -16.12
N VAL A 42 -10.85 -3.76 -15.43
CA VAL A 42 -12.14 -3.51 -14.76
C VAL A 42 -11.99 -2.45 -13.67
N PHE A 43 -10.93 -2.49 -12.86
CA PHE A 43 -10.69 -1.49 -11.83
C PHE A 43 -10.35 -0.10 -12.39
N THR A 44 -9.60 -0.04 -13.48
CA THR A 44 -9.35 1.22 -14.18
C THR A 44 -10.67 1.79 -14.71
N LEU A 45 -11.50 0.97 -15.36
CA LEU A 45 -12.80 1.41 -15.85
C LEU A 45 -13.70 1.90 -14.70
N GLU A 46 -13.76 1.16 -13.59
CA GLU A 46 -14.48 1.60 -12.40
C GLU A 46 -13.97 2.95 -11.88
N TYR A 47 -12.65 3.15 -11.82
CA TYR A 47 -12.06 4.41 -11.37
C TYR A 47 -12.40 5.57 -12.30
N LEU A 48 -12.31 5.37 -13.62
CA LEU A 48 -12.67 6.39 -14.61
C LEU A 48 -14.15 6.74 -14.57
N LEU A 49 -15.04 5.75 -14.46
CA LEU A 49 -16.48 5.97 -14.31
C LEU A 49 -16.79 6.77 -13.05
N ARG A 50 -16.09 6.52 -11.93
CA ARG A 50 -16.26 7.29 -10.69
C ARG A 50 -15.79 8.73 -10.85
N ILE A 51 -14.66 8.97 -11.50
CA ILE A 51 -14.20 10.32 -11.81
C ILE A 51 -15.23 11.06 -12.67
N ALA A 52 -15.75 10.41 -13.71
CA ALA A 52 -16.70 11.01 -14.65
C ALA A 52 -18.09 11.30 -14.02
N THR A 53 -18.52 10.49 -13.05
CA THR A 53 -19.82 10.66 -12.37
C THR A 53 -19.76 11.61 -11.18
N TRP A 54 -18.58 11.91 -10.65
CA TRP A 54 -18.44 12.80 -9.50
C TRP A 54 -18.58 14.27 -9.91
N PRO A 55 -19.32 15.12 -9.15
CA PRO A 55 -19.50 16.53 -9.49
C PRO A 55 -18.20 17.33 -9.63
N ASN A 56 -17.17 16.94 -8.88
CA ASN A 56 -15.84 17.55 -8.84
C ASN A 56 -14.77 16.45 -8.94
N PRO A 57 -14.28 16.11 -10.14
CA PRO A 57 -13.37 14.98 -10.36
C PRO A 57 -12.06 15.12 -9.58
N LEU A 58 -11.49 16.32 -9.49
CA LEU A 58 -10.27 16.59 -8.72
C LEU A 58 -10.44 16.27 -7.24
N HIS A 59 -11.58 16.61 -6.65
CA HIS A 59 -11.85 16.31 -5.26
C HIS A 59 -11.93 14.80 -5.00
N TYR A 60 -12.44 14.04 -5.96
CA TYR A 60 -12.45 12.58 -5.86
C TYR A 60 -11.04 12.00 -5.92
N ILE A 61 -10.22 12.44 -6.88
CA ILE A 61 -8.84 11.95 -7.08
C ILE A 61 -8.02 12.12 -5.79
N PHE A 62 -8.14 13.26 -5.12
CA PHE A 62 -7.44 13.56 -3.85
C PHE A 62 -8.17 13.07 -2.60
N SER A 63 -9.31 12.37 -2.74
CA SER A 63 -9.96 11.73 -1.60
C SER A 63 -9.21 10.46 -1.18
N PHE A 64 -9.34 10.05 0.09
CA PHE A 64 -8.76 8.80 0.60
C PHE A 64 -9.10 7.60 -0.29
N TRP A 65 -10.36 7.53 -0.72
CA TRP A 65 -10.89 6.48 -1.55
C TRP A 65 -10.39 6.55 -3.00
N GLY A 66 -10.26 7.75 -3.58
CA GLY A 66 -9.65 7.95 -4.89
C GLY A 66 -8.17 7.60 -4.91
N LEU A 67 -7.43 7.94 -3.85
CA LEU A 67 -6.02 7.57 -3.70
C LEU A 67 -5.82 6.05 -3.59
N ILE A 68 -6.68 5.35 -2.84
CA ILE A 68 -6.66 3.88 -2.80
C ILE A 68 -6.96 3.30 -4.18
N ASP A 69 -7.93 3.85 -4.91
CA ASP A 69 -8.27 3.37 -6.25
C ASP A 69 -7.11 3.56 -7.23
N LEU A 70 -6.45 4.72 -7.18
CA LEU A 70 -5.26 5.03 -7.98
C LEU A 70 -4.07 4.12 -7.60
N ALA A 71 -3.75 4.01 -6.31
CA ALA A 71 -2.68 3.15 -5.83
C ALA A 71 -2.87 1.70 -6.24
N THR A 72 -4.11 1.22 -6.34
CA THR A 72 -4.41 -0.15 -6.75
C THR A 72 -4.12 -0.42 -8.23
N ILE A 73 -4.35 0.56 -9.11
CA ILE A 73 -4.15 0.41 -10.56
C ILE A 73 -2.71 0.73 -10.99
N LEU A 74 -2.03 1.60 -10.23
CA LEU A 74 -0.69 2.11 -10.53
C LEU A 74 0.39 1.03 -10.78
N PRO A 75 0.45 -0.09 -10.02
CA PRO A 75 1.43 -1.15 -10.24
C PRO A 75 1.52 -1.66 -11.66
N LEU A 76 0.39 -1.96 -12.30
CA LEU A 76 0.38 -2.50 -13.65
C LEU A 76 0.89 -1.48 -14.66
N TYR A 77 0.42 -0.23 -14.57
CA TYR A 77 0.82 0.83 -15.49
C TYR A 77 2.31 1.18 -15.37
N VAL A 78 2.85 1.22 -14.16
CA VAL A 78 4.28 1.49 -13.93
C VAL A 78 5.14 0.35 -14.45
N MET A 79 4.74 -0.91 -14.22
CA MET A 79 5.46 -2.07 -14.75
C MET A 79 5.43 -2.12 -16.29
N TRP A 80 4.31 -1.68 -16.89
CA TRP A 80 4.16 -1.65 -18.35
C TRP A 80 4.95 -0.51 -19.00
N LEU A 81 4.93 0.69 -18.40
CA LEU A 81 5.59 1.88 -18.95
C LEU A 81 7.11 1.91 -18.66
N TRP A 82 7.54 1.31 -17.55
CA TRP A 82 8.96 1.18 -17.18
C TRP A 82 9.33 -0.26 -16.82
N PRO A 83 9.48 -1.15 -17.82
CA PRO A 83 9.88 -2.53 -17.60
C PRO A 83 11.25 -2.64 -16.90
N GLU A 84 12.14 -1.67 -17.13
CA GLU A 84 13.47 -1.61 -16.52
C GLU A 84 13.44 -1.57 -14.99
N ILE A 85 12.37 -1.06 -14.38
CA ILE A 85 12.19 -1.06 -12.92
C ILE A 85 12.15 -2.51 -12.39
N SER A 86 11.55 -3.42 -13.14
CA SER A 86 11.48 -4.83 -12.75
C SER A 86 12.85 -5.53 -12.82
N LEU A 87 13.71 -5.11 -13.74
CA LEU A 87 14.99 -5.76 -14.02
C LEU A 87 16.13 -5.19 -13.16
N ASN A 88 16.18 -3.87 -12.99
CA ASN A 88 17.30 -3.17 -12.34
C ASN A 88 17.00 -2.81 -10.87
N TYR A 89 15.73 -2.77 -10.47
CA TYR A 89 15.31 -2.26 -9.17
C TYR A 89 14.39 -3.27 -8.44
N VAL A 90 14.97 -4.37 -7.99
CA VAL A 90 14.26 -5.45 -7.26
C VAL A 90 13.46 -4.92 -6.06
N PHE A 91 13.97 -3.91 -5.34
CA PHE A 91 13.23 -3.28 -4.25
C PHE A 91 11.97 -2.55 -4.73
N ALA A 92 12.07 -1.75 -5.80
CA ALA A 92 10.93 -1.06 -6.37
C ALA A 92 9.88 -2.06 -6.90
N TRP A 93 10.33 -3.11 -7.58
CA TRP A 93 9.46 -4.21 -8.01
C TRP A 93 8.69 -4.84 -6.85
N ARG A 94 9.37 -5.15 -5.73
CA ARG A 94 8.73 -5.67 -4.52
C ARG A 94 7.73 -4.69 -3.91
N ALA A 95 8.06 -3.41 -3.87
CA ALA A 95 7.16 -2.37 -3.37
C ALA A 95 5.89 -2.27 -4.24
N MET A 96 6.01 -2.27 -5.58
CA MET A 96 4.85 -2.27 -6.48
C MET A 96 3.98 -3.51 -6.27
N ARG A 97 4.59 -4.67 -6.03
CA ARG A 97 3.85 -5.89 -5.68
C ARG A 97 3.12 -5.78 -4.34
N ALA A 98 3.72 -5.15 -3.32
CA ALA A 98 3.08 -4.93 -2.02
C ALA A 98 1.90 -3.94 -2.14
N ILE A 99 2.03 -2.90 -2.95
CA ILE A 99 0.95 -1.94 -3.23
C ILE A 99 -0.28 -2.66 -3.82
N ARG A 100 -0.10 -3.70 -4.64
CA ARG A 100 -1.22 -4.50 -5.16
C ARG A 100 -2.08 -5.08 -4.03
N ALA A 101 -1.50 -5.44 -2.88
CA ALA A 101 -2.25 -5.95 -1.73
C ALA A 101 -3.24 -4.92 -1.16
N LEU A 102 -3.00 -3.61 -1.34
CA LEU A 102 -3.91 -2.54 -0.93
C LEU A 102 -5.29 -2.64 -1.60
N ARG A 103 -5.42 -3.38 -2.71
CA ARG A 103 -6.72 -3.62 -3.35
C ARG A 103 -7.72 -4.32 -2.43
N ILE A 104 -7.25 -5.06 -1.41
CA ILE A 104 -8.11 -5.59 -0.35
C ILE A 104 -8.84 -4.46 0.40
N LEU A 105 -8.22 -3.29 0.52
CA LEU A 105 -8.81 -2.12 1.16
C LEU A 105 -10.04 -1.62 0.39
N LYS A 106 -10.16 -1.91 -0.92
CA LYS A 106 -11.38 -1.62 -1.67
C LYS A 106 -12.58 -2.40 -1.12
N LEU A 107 -12.40 -3.61 -0.57
CA LEU A 107 -13.48 -4.35 0.10
C LEU A 107 -14.02 -3.59 1.30
N LEU A 108 -13.14 -2.90 2.03
CA LEU A 108 -13.51 -2.18 3.24
C LEU A 108 -14.58 -1.11 2.94
N ARG A 109 -14.54 -0.49 1.75
CA ARG A 109 -15.57 0.47 1.29
C ARG A 109 -16.96 -0.16 1.21
N PHE A 110 -17.02 -1.44 0.85
CA PHE A 110 -18.29 -2.15 0.63
C PHE A 110 -18.88 -2.73 1.91
N MET A 111 -18.10 -2.80 3.00
CA MET A 111 -18.58 -3.26 4.30
C MET A 111 -19.30 -2.12 5.04
N PRO A 112 -20.62 -2.23 5.30
CA PRO A 112 -21.37 -1.20 6.01
C PRO A 112 -20.82 -0.92 7.42
N SER A 113 -20.36 -1.98 8.11
CA SER A 113 -19.73 -1.89 9.43
C SER A 113 -18.48 -1.02 9.43
N LEU A 114 -17.64 -1.11 8.40
CA LEU A 114 -16.44 -0.30 8.27
C LEU A 114 -16.75 1.15 7.93
N ASN A 115 -17.85 1.43 7.23
CA ASN A 115 -18.29 2.82 7.05
C ASN A 115 -18.74 3.45 8.38
N VAL A 116 -19.35 2.68 9.29
CA VAL A 116 -19.65 3.15 10.65
C VAL A 116 -18.36 3.41 11.42
N PHE A 117 -17.41 2.48 11.39
CA PHE A 117 -16.10 2.63 12.02
C PHE A 117 -15.32 3.84 11.46
N TRP A 118 -15.32 4.02 10.13
CA TRP A 118 -14.69 5.15 9.47
C TRP A 118 -15.30 6.47 9.92
N ARG A 119 -16.63 6.56 9.98
CA ARG A 119 -17.31 7.75 10.52
C ARG A 119 -16.96 8.00 11.98
N ALA A 120 -16.86 6.95 12.80
CA ALA A 120 -16.42 7.07 14.19
C ALA A 120 -14.99 7.64 14.28
N ILE A 121 -14.04 7.13 13.49
CA ILE A 121 -12.67 7.68 13.40
C ILE A 121 -12.70 9.14 12.98
N VAL A 122 -13.42 9.47 11.91
CA VAL A 122 -13.49 10.85 11.40
C VAL A 122 -14.14 11.78 12.42
N SER A 123 -15.10 11.30 13.21
CA SER A 123 -15.70 12.06 14.31
C SER A 123 -14.73 12.26 15.48
N ALA A 124 -13.90 11.25 15.78
CA ALA A 124 -12.89 11.30 16.83
C ALA A 124 -11.57 11.95 16.38
N ARG A 125 -11.45 12.38 15.11
CA ARG A 125 -10.18 12.85 14.52
C ARG A 125 -9.47 13.91 15.35
N HIS A 126 -10.22 14.85 15.91
CA HIS A 126 -9.64 15.94 16.70
C HIS A 126 -9.06 15.42 18.01
N GLN A 127 -9.76 14.51 18.69
CA GLN A 127 -9.28 13.87 19.91
C GLN A 127 -8.06 12.99 19.64
N LEU A 128 -8.07 12.24 18.53
CA LEU A 128 -6.92 11.42 18.11
C LEU A 128 -5.70 12.28 17.82
N ILE A 129 -5.85 13.40 17.09
CA ILE A 129 -4.75 14.32 16.80
C ILE A 129 -4.13 14.82 18.11
N LEU A 130 -4.94 15.30 19.06
CA LEU A 130 -4.44 15.78 20.35
C LEU A 130 -3.72 14.67 21.14
N PHE A 131 -4.28 13.47 21.17
CA PHE A 131 -3.69 12.31 21.83
C PHE A 131 -2.32 11.94 21.25
N TYR A 132 -2.22 11.83 19.93
CA TYR A 132 -0.95 11.52 19.26
C TYR A 132 0.06 12.66 19.36
N SER A 133 -0.37 13.92 19.35
CA SER A 133 0.52 15.07 19.60
C SER A 133 1.12 15.02 21.00
N PHE A 134 0.31 14.66 22.01
CA PHE A 134 0.81 14.49 23.37
C PHE A 134 1.85 13.36 23.46
N ILE A 135 1.56 12.19 22.87
CA ILE A 135 2.51 11.07 22.80
C ILE A 135 3.82 11.51 22.12
N ALA A 136 3.72 12.25 21.01
CA ALA A 136 4.90 12.72 20.28
C ALA A 136 5.76 13.65 21.14
N ILE A 137 5.17 14.59 21.88
CA ILE A 137 5.90 15.48 22.80
C ILE A 137 6.63 14.67 23.87
N VAL A 138 5.94 13.71 24.48
CA VAL A 138 6.51 12.83 25.50
C VAL A 138 7.67 12.00 24.93
N MET A 139 7.50 11.42 23.74
CA MET A 139 8.57 10.67 23.05
C MET A 139 9.78 11.55 22.77
N VAL A 140 9.59 12.81 22.36
CA VAL A 140 10.70 13.75 22.11
C VAL A 140 11.45 14.05 23.41
N ILE A 141 10.76 14.33 24.51
CA ILE A 141 11.39 14.60 25.81
C ILE A 141 12.20 13.40 26.28
N PHE A 142 11.60 12.19 26.28
CA PHE A 142 12.30 10.98 26.70
C PHE A 142 13.45 10.62 25.74
N GLY A 143 13.27 10.80 24.44
CA GLY A 143 14.35 10.61 23.46
C GLY A 143 15.52 11.56 23.70
N SER A 144 15.26 12.83 24.01
CA SER A 144 16.31 13.81 24.37
C SER A 144 16.98 13.47 25.71
N LEU A 145 16.22 13.02 26.71
CA LEU A 145 16.78 12.57 27.98
C LEU A 145 17.66 11.33 27.82
N MET A 146 17.21 10.33 27.06
CA MET A 146 17.98 9.14 26.74
C MET A 146 19.29 9.51 26.04
N TYR A 147 19.25 10.39 25.04
CA TYR A 147 20.44 10.91 24.39
C TYR A 147 21.43 11.57 25.37
N LEU A 148 20.91 12.35 26.33
CA LEU A 148 21.74 13.01 27.35
C LEU A 148 22.36 12.00 28.34
N ILE A 149 21.60 10.98 28.73
CA ILE A 149 22.02 9.96 29.70
C ILE A 149 23.03 8.98 29.07
N GLU A 150 22.80 8.54 27.84
CA GLU A 150 23.71 7.64 27.12
C GLU A 150 25.03 8.33 26.77
N GLY A 151 25.02 9.67 26.63
CA GLY A 151 26.19 10.48 26.30
C GLY A 151 26.82 10.11 24.95
N PRO A 152 27.75 10.93 24.43
CA PRO A 152 28.50 10.61 23.20
C PRO A 152 29.38 9.35 23.30
N GLU A 153 29.52 8.77 24.49
CA GLU A 153 30.52 7.76 24.83
C GLU A 153 30.04 6.31 24.58
N TYR A 154 28.72 6.08 24.49
CA TYR A 154 28.16 4.71 24.34
C TYR A 154 27.34 4.41 23.06
N GLY A 155 27.28 5.28 22.05
CA GLY A 155 26.69 4.86 20.76
C GLY A 155 26.56 5.92 19.68
N PHE A 156 27.00 5.55 18.47
CA PHE A 156 26.92 6.29 17.20
C PHE A 156 28.05 7.29 16.87
N THR A 157 29.30 6.81 16.79
CA THR A 157 30.37 7.51 16.05
C THR A 157 30.46 7.12 14.56
N THR A 158 29.61 6.23 14.03
CA THR A 158 29.58 5.90 12.59
C THR A 158 28.21 5.45 12.09
N LEU A 159 27.69 6.10 11.03
CA LEU A 159 26.54 5.65 10.22
C LEU A 159 26.96 4.72 9.07
N THR A 160 28.20 4.25 9.05
CA THR A 160 28.75 3.36 8.00
C THR A 160 29.16 2.01 8.59
N PRO A 161 28.83 0.87 7.93
CA PRO A 161 29.29 -0.44 8.39
C PRO A 161 30.81 -0.51 8.23
N ARG A 162 31.54 -0.52 9.34
CA ARG A 162 32.97 -0.83 9.34
C ARG A 162 33.15 -2.31 9.03
N SER A 163 33.64 -2.62 7.83
CA SER A 163 34.14 -3.95 7.49
C SER A 163 35.39 -4.22 8.32
N ILE A 164 35.28 -5.07 9.34
CA ILE A 164 36.43 -5.63 10.04
C ILE A 164 36.96 -6.76 9.14
N GLY A 165 38.01 -6.48 8.37
CA GLY A 165 38.86 -7.49 7.76
C GLY A 165 39.96 -7.89 8.76
N PRO A 166 40.36 -9.17 8.84
CA PRO A 166 41.36 -9.61 9.79
C PRO A 166 42.78 -9.39 9.23
N SER A 167 43.68 -8.91 10.09
CA SER A 167 45.13 -9.16 10.01
C SER A 167 45.71 -9.07 11.42
#